data_AF-A0A660Y4C0-F1
#
_entry.id   AF-A0A660Y4C0-F1
#
_cell.length_a   1.000
_cell.length_b   1.000
_cell.length_c   1.000
_cell.angle_alpha   90.00
_cell.angle_beta   90.00
_cell.angle_gamma   90.00
#
_symmetry.space_group_name_H-M   'P 1'
#
loop_
_entity.id
_entity.type
_entity.pdbx_description
1 polymer ?
#
loop_
_entity_poly.entity_id
_entity_poly.type
_entity_poly.pdbx_seq_one_letter_code
_entity_poly.pdbx_strand_id
1 'polypeptide(L)'
;MAIAIDPKTGDLWIATFGGLTWFSGGKFRNYTQDNSGLASNVVFGVAIQGDTIWAATTAGASRFIPRTNSWMTYSSANAPFEENWCYNAAPGPPGKVFIAAWGGGILEYDVARDYWQAYKDPDKEFEIDLFPNDGLVHDIITAVSYEDSVI
;
A
#
# COMPACT_ATOMS: atom_id res chain seq x y z
N MET A 1 -4.47 -4.81 9.45
CA MET A 1 -5.68 -3.98 9.66
C MET A 1 -5.19 -2.59 10.03
N ALA A 2 -5.73 -1.56 9.39
CA ALA A 2 -5.24 -0.20 9.51
C ALA A 2 -6.40 0.78 9.32
N ILE A 3 -6.18 2.02 9.74
CA ILE A 3 -7.10 3.13 9.55
C ILE A 3 -6.31 4.34 9.08
N ALA A 4 -6.83 5.06 8.10
CA ALA A 4 -6.30 6.33 7.64
C ALA A 4 -7.40 7.40 7.71
N ILE A 5 -7.01 8.61 8.11
CA ILE A 5 -7.90 9.76 8.21
C ILE A 5 -7.55 10.71 7.08
N ASP A 6 -8.53 11.09 6.26
CA ASP A 6 -8.34 12.10 5.24
C ASP A 6 -8.13 13.46 5.94
N PRO A 7 -6.95 14.08 5.81
CA PRO A 7 -6.64 15.33 6.52
C PRO A 7 -7.48 16.52 6.03
N LYS A 8 -8.11 16.43 4.85
CA LYS A 8 -8.94 17.50 4.28
C LYS A 8 -10.39 17.39 4.71
N THR A 9 -10.93 16.18 4.78
CA THR A 9 -12.37 15.96 5.03
C THR A 9 -12.68 15.40 6.42
N GLY A 10 -11.71 14.77 7.08
CA GLY A 10 -11.91 13.99 8.30
C GLY A 10 -12.55 12.62 8.06
N ASP A 11 -12.73 12.22 6.80
CA ASP A 11 -13.26 10.90 6.45
C ASP A 11 -12.29 9.79 6.83
N LEU A 12 -12.82 8.63 7.20
CA LEU A 12 -12.03 7.47 7.58
C LEU A 12 -12.00 6.47 6.43
N TRP A 13 -10.81 5.92 6.18
CA TRP A 13 -10.60 4.76 5.34
C TRP A 13 -10.06 3.63 6.21
N ILE A 14 -10.74 2.49 6.18
CA ILE A 14 -10.54 1.39 7.13
C ILE A 14 -10.22 0.12 6.34
N ALA A 15 -9.05 -0.44 6.59
CA ALA A 15 -8.61 -1.72 6.03
C ALA A 15 -9.13 -2.88 6.88
N THR A 16 -9.96 -3.74 6.29
CA THR A 16 -10.60 -4.88 6.95
C THR A 16 -10.35 -6.17 6.18
N PHE A 17 -10.71 -7.31 6.77
CA PHE A 17 -10.72 -8.61 6.06
C PHE A 17 -11.98 -8.82 5.19
N GLY A 18 -12.90 -7.85 5.18
CA GLY A 18 -14.10 -7.85 4.34
C GLY A 18 -14.08 -6.72 3.30
N GLY A 19 -12.92 -6.13 3.01
CA GLY A 19 -12.75 -5.06 2.03
C GLY A 19 -12.21 -3.75 2.61
N LEU A 20 -12.20 -2.73 1.76
CA LEU A 20 -11.86 -1.35 2.11
C LEU A 20 -13.16 -0.61 2.47
N THR A 21 -13.26 -0.13 3.70
CA THR A 21 -14.45 0.59 4.17
C THR A 21 -14.16 2.09 4.28
N TRP A 22 -15.00 2.91 3.65
CA TRP A 22 -15.06 4.35 3.85
C TRP A 22 -16.13 4.71 4.87
N PHE A 23 -15.82 5.64 5.76
CA PHE A 23 -16.77 6.20 6.71
C PHE A 23 -16.72 7.73 6.68
N SER A 24 -17.89 8.35 6.50
CA SER A 24 -18.05 9.80 6.51
C SER A 24 -19.42 10.18 7.07
N GLY A 25 -19.45 11.15 7.97
CA GLY A 25 -20.70 11.71 8.50
C GLY A 25 -21.69 10.67 9.04
N GLY A 26 -21.20 9.60 9.68
CA GLY A 26 -22.05 8.53 10.23
C GLY A 26 -22.48 7.45 9.24
N LYS A 27 -22.01 7.49 7.98
CA LYS A 27 -22.35 6.52 6.94
C LYS A 27 -21.14 5.69 6.56
N PHE A 28 -21.37 4.39 6.36
CA PHE A 28 -20.37 3.45 5.86
C PHE A 28 -20.62 3.11 4.40
N ARG A 29 -19.53 2.93 3.64
CA ARG A 29 -19.53 2.31 2.31
C ARG A 29 -18.39 1.30 2.25
N ASN A 30 -18.71 0.06 1.92
CA ASN A 30 -17.70 -1.00 1.80
C ASN A 30 -17.40 -1.34 0.33
N TYR A 31 -16.12 -1.41 0.00
CA TYR A 31 -15.61 -1.80 -1.30
C TYR A 31 -14.98 -3.19 -1.20
N THR A 32 -15.47 -4.11 -2.03
CA THR A 32 -15.03 -5.51 -2.10
C THR A 32 -14.58 -5.83 -3.51
N GLN A 33 -13.88 -6.96 -3.68
CA GLN A 33 -13.46 -7.48 -4.97
C GLN A 33 -14.65 -7.69 -5.93
N ASP A 34 -15.83 -8.05 -5.40
CA ASP A 34 -17.01 -8.35 -6.23
C ASP A 34 -17.78 -7.09 -6.65
N ASN A 35 -17.61 -5.96 -5.96
CA ASN A 35 -18.40 -4.75 -6.19
C ASN A 35 -17.58 -3.54 -6.63
N SER A 36 -16.26 -3.70 -6.74
CA SER A 36 -15.31 -2.63 -7.03
C SER A 36 -14.08 -3.16 -7.78
N GLY A 37 -13.06 -2.32 -7.97
CA GLY A 37 -11.77 -2.75 -8.55
C GLY A 37 -10.74 -3.20 -7.51
N LEU A 38 -11.14 -3.44 -6.26
CA LEU A 38 -10.24 -3.88 -5.19
C LEU A 38 -9.63 -5.25 -5.51
N ALA A 39 -8.32 -5.38 -5.36
CA ALA A 39 -7.58 -6.60 -5.70
C ALA A 39 -7.98 -7.83 -4.86
N SER A 40 -8.25 -7.63 -3.57
CA SER A 40 -8.67 -8.68 -2.64
C SER A 40 -9.45 -8.08 -1.48
N ASN A 41 -10.41 -8.83 -0.94
CA ASN A 41 -11.18 -8.46 0.25
C ASN A 41 -10.33 -8.39 1.52
N VAL A 42 -9.16 -9.03 1.54
CA VAL A 42 -8.26 -9.01 2.69
C VAL A 42 -7.32 -7.82 2.55
N VAL A 43 -7.67 -6.72 3.22
CA VAL A 43 -6.90 -5.47 3.22
C VAL A 43 -6.14 -5.33 4.54
N PHE A 44 -4.81 -5.29 4.47
CA PHE A 44 -3.97 -5.16 5.66
C PHE A 44 -3.63 -3.71 5.99
N GLY A 45 -3.32 -2.91 4.98
CA GLY A 45 -2.87 -1.52 5.12
C GLY A 45 -3.70 -0.56 4.26
N VAL A 46 -3.82 0.68 4.71
CA VAL A 46 -4.46 1.75 3.96
C VAL A 46 -3.69 3.06 4.14
N ALA A 47 -3.46 3.78 3.06
CA ALA A 47 -2.83 5.09 3.04
C ALA A 47 -3.62 6.08 2.18
N ILE A 48 -3.48 7.37 2.48
CA ILE A 48 -4.08 8.46 1.72
C ILE A 48 -2.97 9.35 1.21
N GLN A 49 -2.87 9.52 -0.11
CA GLN A 49 -1.92 10.41 -0.74
C GLN A 49 -2.67 11.39 -1.65
N GLY A 50 -2.74 12.66 -1.23
CA GLY A 50 -3.54 13.66 -1.93
C GLY A 50 -5.02 13.27 -1.95
N ASP A 51 -5.57 13.03 -3.15
CA ASP A 51 -6.96 12.58 -3.35
C ASP A 51 -7.05 11.07 -3.67
N THR A 52 -5.95 10.33 -3.53
CA THR A 52 -5.85 8.90 -3.84
C THR A 52 -5.80 8.06 -2.57
N ILE A 53 -6.53 6.95 -2.58
CA ILE A 53 -6.53 5.96 -1.50
C ILE A 53 -5.76 4.75 -1.97
N TRP A 54 -4.86 4.25 -1.15
CA TRP A 54 -4.04 3.09 -1.41
C TRP A 54 -4.39 1.99 -0.43
N ALA A 55 -4.62 0.79 -0.93
CA ALA A 55 -4.95 -0.38 -0.13
C ALA A 55 -3.92 -1.48 -0.39
N ALA A 56 -3.22 -1.91 0.65
CA ALA A 56 -2.34 -3.07 0.61
C ALA A 56 -3.17 -4.33 0.90
N THR A 57 -3.21 -5.26 -0.06
CA THR A 57 -4.05 -6.45 0.00
C THR A 57 -3.23 -7.74 -0.17
N THR A 58 -3.85 -8.90 0.05
CA THR A 58 -3.21 -10.21 -0.21
C THR A 58 -2.96 -10.50 -1.69
N ALA A 59 -3.51 -9.71 -2.61
CA ALA A 59 -3.42 -9.93 -4.07
C ALA A 59 -2.90 -8.70 -4.83
N GLY A 60 -2.12 -7.86 -4.15
CA GLY A 60 -1.47 -6.67 -4.70
C GLY A 60 -1.88 -5.38 -3.98
N ALA A 61 -1.43 -4.26 -4.52
CA ALA A 61 -1.85 -2.94 -4.08
C ALA A 61 -3.00 -2.42 -4.95
N SER A 62 -4.03 -1.82 -4.36
CA SER A 62 -5.12 -1.16 -5.08
C SER A 62 -5.07 0.34 -4.85
N ARG A 63 -5.11 1.12 -5.94
CA ARG A 63 -5.26 2.57 -5.93
C ARG A 63 -6.69 2.94 -6.30
N PHE A 64 -7.32 3.76 -5.48
CA PHE A 64 -8.67 4.25 -5.69
C PHE A 64 -8.71 5.78 -5.71
N ILE A 65 -9.44 6.34 -6.67
CA ILE A 65 -9.74 7.77 -6.76
C ILE A 65 -11.24 7.96 -6.51
N PRO A 66 -11.67 8.39 -5.31
CA PRO A 66 -13.09 8.49 -4.96
C PRO A 66 -13.89 9.41 -5.88
N ARG A 67 -13.29 10.55 -6.28
CA ARG A 67 -13.95 11.57 -7.11
C ARG A 67 -14.43 11.04 -8.47
N THR A 68 -13.66 10.15 -9.08
CA THR A 68 -13.94 9.59 -10.41
C THR A 68 -14.37 8.13 -10.36
N ASN A 69 -14.48 7.56 -9.14
CA ASN A 69 -14.73 6.14 -8.91
C ASN A 69 -13.78 5.23 -9.71
N SER A 70 -12.51 5.63 -9.84
CA SER A 70 -11.53 4.93 -10.68
C SER A 70 -10.62 4.05 -9.83
N TRP A 71 -10.43 2.81 -10.28
CA TRP A 71 -9.57 1.82 -9.64
C TRP A 71 -8.40 1.45 -10.55
N MET A 72 -7.25 1.20 -9.95
CA MET A 72 -6.11 0.56 -10.59
C MET A 72 -5.51 -0.44 -9.60
N THR A 73 -5.24 -1.65 -10.05
CA THR A 73 -4.62 -2.70 -9.24
C THR A 73 -3.23 -2.97 -9.76
N TYR A 74 -2.28 -3.06 -8.82
CA TYR A 74 -0.89 -3.33 -9.08
C TYR A 74 -0.50 -4.67 -8.48
N SER A 75 0.12 -5.51 -9.30
CA SER A 75 0.56 -6.87 -8.97
C SER A 75 1.81 -7.21 -9.79
N SER A 76 2.35 -8.41 -9.63
CA SER A 76 3.48 -8.92 -10.40
C SER A 76 3.21 -8.97 -11.91
N ALA A 77 1.95 -8.83 -12.33
CA ALA A 77 1.57 -8.72 -13.74
C ALA A 77 1.89 -7.35 -14.37
N ASN A 78 2.00 -6.27 -13.57
CA ASN A 78 2.11 -4.90 -14.11
C ASN A 78 2.97 -3.94 -13.28
N ALA A 79 3.57 -4.40 -12.19
CA ALA A 79 4.43 -3.64 -11.30
C ALA A 79 5.51 -4.56 -10.72
N PRO A 80 6.60 -4.01 -10.13
CA PRO A 80 7.77 -4.79 -9.71
C PRO A 80 7.54 -5.56 -8.39
N PHE A 81 6.36 -6.15 -8.23
CA PHE A 81 6.06 -7.11 -7.18
C PHE A 81 6.70 -8.44 -7.56
N GLU A 82 7.56 -9.00 -6.70
CA GLU A 82 7.95 -10.40 -6.84
C GLU A 82 6.77 -11.30 -6.44
N GLU A 83 6.14 -10.94 -5.34
CA GLU A 83 4.96 -11.58 -4.77
C GLU A 83 3.86 -10.53 -4.56
N ASN A 84 2.61 -10.95 -4.73
CA ASN A 84 1.47 -10.02 -4.67
C ASN A 84 1.05 -9.66 -3.24
N TRP A 85 1.66 -10.29 -2.24
CA TRP A 85 1.22 -10.15 -0.87
C TRP A 85 1.72 -8.83 -0.25
N CYS A 86 0.82 -7.87 -0.03
CA CYS A 86 1.17 -6.58 0.54
C CYS A 86 0.67 -6.48 1.99
N TYR A 87 1.55 -6.09 2.92
CA TYR A 87 1.21 -5.98 4.34
C TYR A 87 0.81 -4.57 4.78
N ASN A 88 1.41 -3.54 4.17
CA ASN A 88 1.19 -2.17 4.61
C ASN A 88 1.27 -1.18 3.45
N ALA A 89 0.64 -0.02 3.62
CA ALA A 89 0.75 1.13 2.74
C ALA A 89 0.94 2.37 3.62
N ALA A 90 1.88 3.24 3.26
CA ALA A 90 2.13 4.50 3.96
C ALA A 90 2.25 5.66 2.95
N PRO A 91 1.70 6.85 3.29
CA PRO A 91 1.97 8.05 2.51
C PRO A 91 3.44 8.43 2.66
N GLY A 92 4.07 8.89 1.58
CA GLY A 92 5.43 9.39 1.59
C GLY A 92 5.50 10.92 1.46
N PRO A 93 6.63 11.47 0.97
CA PRO A 93 6.67 12.84 0.50
C PRO A 93 5.55 13.13 -0.51
N PRO A 94 5.20 14.40 -0.76
CA PRO A 94 4.14 14.75 -1.71
C PRO A 94 4.28 14.02 -3.05
N GLY A 95 3.26 13.20 -3.37
CA GLY A 95 3.20 12.44 -4.62
C GLY A 95 3.84 11.06 -4.56
N LYS A 96 4.29 10.61 -3.40
CA LYS A 96 4.87 9.28 -3.21
C LYS A 96 4.06 8.44 -2.23
N VAL A 97 4.03 7.13 -2.47
CA VAL A 97 3.43 6.14 -1.57
C VAL A 97 4.36 4.96 -1.44
N PHE A 98 4.49 4.42 -0.23
CA PHE A 98 5.27 3.22 0.05
C PHE A 98 4.33 2.04 0.31
N ILE A 99 4.65 0.90 -0.29
CA ILE A 99 3.98 -0.38 -0.06
C ILE A 99 4.99 -1.35 0.52
N ALA A 100 4.67 -1.92 1.67
CA ALA A 100 5.42 -3.01 2.28
C ALA A 100 4.94 -4.34 1.69
N ALA A 101 5.82 -5.06 1.01
CA ALA A 101 5.50 -6.30 0.31
C ALA A 101 6.23 -7.49 0.92
N TRP A 102 5.63 -8.68 0.80
CA TRP A 102 6.32 -9.94 0.94
C TRP A 102 7.19 -10.16 -0.29
N GLY A 103 8.46 -10.53 -0.12
CA GLY A 103 9.41 -10.77 -1.23
C GLY A 103 9.75 -9.56 -2.11
N GLY A 104 9.18 -8.39 -1.85
CA GLY A 104 9.37 -7.20 -2.67
C GLY A 104 10.07 -6.05 -1.96
N GLY A 105 10.40 -6.23 -0.68
CA GLY A 105 10.89 -5.16 0.19
C GLY A 105 9.90 -4.00 0.32
N ILE A 106 10.41 -2.78 0.16
CA ILE A 106 9.60 -1.56 0.09
C ILE A 106 9.45 -1.16 -1.38
N LEU A 107 8.22 -1.04 -1.84
CA LEU A 107 7.89 -0.52 -3.16
C LEU A 107 7.42 0.93 -3.04
N GLU A 108 8.17 1.86 -3.61
CA GLU A 108 7.79 3.27 -3.72
C GLU A 108 7.11 3.51 -5.07
N TYR A 109 5.94 4.14 -5.03
CA TYR A 109 5.24 4.61 -6.21
C TYR A 109 5.26 6.13 -6.30
N ASP A 110 5.76 6.65 -7.43
CA ASP A 110 5.70 8.06 -7.81
C ASP A 110 4.42 8.30 -8.63
N VAL A 111 3.46 8.97 -8.00
CA VAL A 111 2.14 9.28 -8.59
C VAL A 111 2.25 10.17 -9.81
N ALA A 112 3.23 11.09 -9.86
CA ALA A 112 3.38 12.03 -10.97
C ALA A 112 4.00 11.38 -12.20
N ARG A 113 4.89 10.41 -12.00
CA ARG A 113 5.61 9.70 -13.07
C ARG A 113 4.96 8.38 -13.49
N ASP A 114 3.98 7.90 -12.73
CA ASP A 114 3.43 6.55 -12.87
C ASP A 114 4.55 5.50 -12.88
N TYR A 115 5.43 5.59 -11.88
CA TYR A 115 6.67 4.83 -11.82
C TYR A 115 6.85 4.15 -10.46
N TRP A 116 7.36 2.92 -10.49
CA TRP A 116 7.69 2.15 -9.29
C TRP A 116 9.20 2.05 -9.11
N GLN A 117 9.68 2.38 -7.91
CA GLN A 117 11.04 2.14 -7.43
C GLN A 117 10.98 1.07 -6.34
N ALA A 118 11.71 -0.02 -6.49
CA ALA A 118 11.84 -1.05 -5.45
C ALA A 118 13.10 -0.81 -4.61
N TYR A 119 12.96 -0.92 -3.29
CA TYR A 119 14.04 -1.00 -2.33
C TYR A 119 14.00 -2.41 -1.72
N LYS A 120 15.06 -3.17 -1.96
CA LYS A 120 15.22 -4.58 -1.57
C LYS A 120 16.49 -4.76 -0.78
N ASP A 121 16.72 -5.98 -0.31
CA ASP A 121 17.99 -6.37 0.25
C ASP A 121 19.14 -6.00 -0.73
N PRO A 122 20.18 -5.29 -0.27
CA PRO A 122 21.38 -5.02 -1.06
C PRO A 122 22.02 -6.27 -1.69
N ASP A 123 21.97 -7.42 -1.02
CA ASP A 123 22.58 -8.66 -1.51
C ASP A 123 21.63 -9.54 -2.35
N LYS A 124 20.31 -9.31 -2.22
CA LYS A 124 19.21 -9.94 -2.96
C LYS A 124 18.97 -11.40 -2.62
N GLU A 125 19.37 -11.84 -1.43
CA GLU A 125 19.06 -13.17 -0.93
C GLU A 125 17.73 -13.16 -0.14
N PHE A 126 16.94 -14.23 -0.30
CA PHE A 126 15.68 -14.39 0.41
C PHE A 126 15.89 -15.24 1.67
N GLU A 127 16.33 -14.61 2.77
CA GLU A 127 16.67 -15.34 4.00
C GLU A 127 16.17 -14.70 5.30
N ILE A 128 16.68 -15.12 6.45
CA ILE A 128 16.46 -14.46 7.74
C ILE A 128 17.80 -13.84 8.13
N ASP A 129 17.83 -12.52 8.30
CA ASP A 129 19.07 -11.79 8.58
C ASP A 129 19.69 -12.21 9.91
N LEU A 130 20.82 -12.90 9.83
CA LEU A 130 21.66 -13.24 10.98
C LEU A 130 23.00 -12.51 10.95
N PHE A 131 23.27 -11.70 9.91
CA PHE A 131 24.59 -11.13 9.66
C PHE A 131 24.62 -9.59 9.57
N PRO A 132 25.78 -8.97 9.82
CA PRO A 132 25.88 -7.50 9.92
C PRO A 132 25.84 -6.71 8.60
N ASN A 133 25.75 -7.36 7.44
CA ASN A 133 25.89 -6.74 6.11
C ASN A 133 24.60 -6.63 5.29
N ASP A 134 23.45 -6.95 5.88
CA ASP A 134 22.19 -7.22 5.14
C ASP A 134 21.30 -5.95 5.04
N GLY A 135 21.88 -4.77 5.28
CA GLY A 135 21.16 -3.49 5.16
C GLY A 135 20.03 -3.30 6.18
N LEU A 136 19.16 -2.31 5.95
CA LEU A 136 17.98 -2.04 6.79
C LEU A 136 16.66 -2.49 6.14
N VAL A 137 16.70 -2.83 4.85
CA VAL A 137 15.52 -3.19 4.06
C VAL A 137 15.67 -4.64 3.67
N HIS A 138 14.88 -5.48 4.32
CA HIS A 138 14.73 -6.91 4.03
C HIS A 138 13.72 -7.15 2.90
N ASP A 139 13.75 -8.32 2.25
CA ASP A 139 12.79 -8.64 1.18
C ASP A 139 11.36 -8.88 1.68
N ILE A 140 11.21 -9.26 2.95
CA ILE A 140 9.92 -9.33 3.64
C ILE A 140 9.76 -8.13 4.57
N ILE A 141 8.95 -7.15 4.16
CA ILE A 141 8.60 -5.99 4.98
C ILE A 141 7.14 -6.05 5.36
N THR A 142 6.86 -6.02 6.66
CA THR A 142 5.48 -6.10 7.20
C THR A 142 4.90 -4.74 7.54
N ALA A 143 5.74 -3.71 7.68
CA ALA A 143 5.33 -2.36 7.99
C ALA A 143 6.29 -1.36 7.35
N VAL A 144 5.75 -0.22 6.93
CA VAL A 144 6.50 0.94 6.44
C VAL A 144 5.83 2.20 6.97
N SER A 145 6.62 3.22 7.26
CA SER A 145 6.16 4.56 7.62
C SER A 145 7.07 5.59 6.97
N TYR A 146 6.68 6.86 7.00
CA TYR A 146 7.54 7.93 6.53
C TYR A 146 7.35 9.14 7.43
N GLU A 147 8.44 9.72 7.90
CA GLU A 147 8.45 10.93 8.73
C GLU A 147 9.73 11.72 8.42
N ASP A 148 9.63 13.03 8.21
CA ASP A 148 10.80 13.94 8.10
C ASP A 148 11.93 13.46 7.17
N SER A 149 11.59 12.99 5.98
CA SER A 149 12.54 12.46 4.96
C SER A 149 13.21 11.13 5.33
N VAL A 150 12.70 10.45 6.35
CA VAL A 150 13.09 9.11 6.78
C VAL A 150 11.95 8.15 6.47
N ILE A 151 12.30 7.00 5.87
CA ILE A 151 11.40 5.88 5.60
C ILE A 151 11.75 4.78 6.60
#